data_AF-A0A3A5KAC4-F1
#
_entry.id   AF-A0A3A5KAC4-F1
#
_cell.length_a   1.000
_cell.length_b   1.000
_cell.length_c   1.000
_cell.angle_alpha   90.00
_cell.angle_beta   90.00
_cell.angle_gamma   90.00
#
_symmetry.space_group_name_H-M   'P 1'
#
loop_
_entity.id
_entity.type
_entity.pdbx_description
1 polymer ?
#
loop_
_entity_poly.entity_id
_entity_poly.type
_entity_poly.pdbx_seq_one_letter_code
_entity_poly.pdbx_strand_id
1 'polypeptide(L)'
;MRRGAEAGGNVAVVFALTLPVVVGGAGLGVETSYWYYSRLKLQATADAAAYAGALEKVAGSDTAAITTAATQSATSNGLGTGTIVVNTPPTSGPNTANKAVEVILNQNLDRIFTSIFVQGQVPEKARAVALITDGAYACNIALNASASQAVLFSGNTSPKQTGCVTMSNSIASDAIKLQGSATLQTDCLISVGGVSLSNTPTMVCKAPITQALPAADPFSSLPAPTASNPCKNVNGNKTSQTLQPGTYCSGMSLNGDVTLSPGVYVVEGSLKVNANAVVSGTGVTIFMSGSNTVSMNGNATVTLSAPTSGTYSGMLFYGDRTGTAADSTFNGTADSLLTGAIYFPRQQVNYLGNFSGINGCTQVVADTIQWSGSTTIKQDCSSLGMKNIPAAQAVQIVE
;
A
#
# COMPACT_ATOMS: atom_id res chain seq x y z
N MET A 1 -7.81 -23.72 94.12
CA MET A 1 -9.04 -23.70 93.28
C MET A 1 -9.18 -22.31 92.69
N ARG A 2 -9.09 -22.20 91.36
CA ARG A 2 -10.19 -21.75 90.45
C ARG A 2 -10.64 -20.30 90.72
N ARG A 3 -10.72 -19.36 89.77
CA ARG A 3 -10.90 -19.39 88.32
C ARG A 3 -10.63 -17.97 87.81
N GLY A 4 -9.83 -17.82 86.75
CA GLY A 4 -9.62 -16.53 86.08
C GLY A 4 -9.42 -16.66 84.55
N ALA A 5 -9.87 -17.78 83.96
CA ALA A 5 -9.56 -18.12 82.58
C ALA A 5 -10.71 -18.89 81.92
N GLU A 6 -11.86 -18.25 81.68
CA GLU A 6 -12.95 -18.88 80.90
C GLU A 6 -13.51 -17.98 79.78
N ALA A 7 -13.11 -16.70 79.67
CA ALA A 7 -13.58 -15.82 78.58
C ALA A 7 -12.62 -15.71 77.36
N GLY A 8 -11.32 -16.03 77.52
CA GLY A 8 -10.33 -15.89 76.44
C GLY A 8 -10.15 -17.12 75.54
N GLY A 9 -10.47 -18.33 76.04
CA GLY A 9 -10.24 -19.59 75.33
C GLY A 9 -11.15 -19.79 74.11
N ASN A 10 -12.44 -19.45 74.24
CA ASN A 10 -13.38 -19.55 73.13
C ASN A 10 -13.10 -18.51 72.03
N VAL A 11 -12.70 -17.29 72.40
CA VAL A 11 -12.36 -16.25 71.41
C VAL A 11 -11.10 -16.63 70.64
N ALA A 12 -10.08 -17.17 71.31
CA ALA A 12 -8.85 -17.62 70.65
C ALA A 12 -9.09 -18.79 69.67
N VAL A 13 -9.94 -19.76 70.03
CA VAL A 13 -10.25 -20.91 69.16
C VAL A 13 -11.09 -20.48 67.96
N VAL A 14 -12.11 -19.64 68.16
CA VAL A 14 -12.92 -19.10 67.06
C VAL A 14 -12.07 -18.23 66.13
N PHE A 15 -11.20 -17.38 66.69
CA PHE A 15 -10.25 -16.59 65.90
C PHE A 15 -9.29 -17.48 65.10
N ALA A 16 -8.70 -18.50 65.72
CA ALA A 16 -7.78 -19.42 65.05
C ALA A 16 -8.44 -20.20 63.90
N LEU A 17 -9.72 -20.56 64.03
CA LEU A 17 -10.47 -21.26 62.99
C LEU A 17 -10.97 -20.33 61.88
N THR A 18 -11.25 -19.06 62.18
CA THR A 18 -11.76 -18.08 61.18
C THR A 18 -10.65 -17.35 60.44
N LEU A 19 -9.47 -17.19 61.06
CA LEU A 19 -8.33 -16.49 60.47
C LEU A 19 -7.90 -17.06 59.10
N PRO A 20 -7.79 -18.39 58.88
CA PRO A 20 -7.48 -18.94 57.57
C PRO A 20 -8.53 -18.62 56.49
N VAL A 21 -9.81 -18.52 56.87
CA VAL A 21 -10.89 -18.18 55.94
C VAL A 21 -10.79 -16.72 55.52
N VAL A 22 -10.55 -15.81 56.47
CA VAL A 22 -10.39 -14.38 56.19
C VAL A 22 -9.12 -14.11 55.36
N VAL A 23 -7.99 -14.71 55.74
CA VAL A 23 -6.71 -14.55 55.03
C VAL A 23 -6.76 -15.20 53.64
N GLY A 24 -7.35 -16.40 53.53
CA GLY A 24 -7.53 -17.08 52.25
C GLY A 24 -8.44 -16.30 51.30
N GLY A 25 -9.54 -15.72 51.82
CA GLY A 25 -10.44 -14.86 51.05
C GLY A 25 -9.75 -13.57 50.56
N ALA A 26 -8.98 -12.90 51.43
CA ALA A 26 -8.22 -11.72 51.06
C ALA A 26 -7.13 -12.03 50.01
N GLY A 27 -6.41 -13.15 50.18
CA GLY A 27 -5.40 -13.61 49.23
C GLY A 27 -5.98 -13.92 47.85
N LEU A 28 -7.12 -14.60 47.80
CA LEU A 28 -7.84 -14.85 46.55
C LEU A 28 -8.31 -13.54 45.88
N GLY A 29 -8.81 -12.58 46.67
CA GLY A 29 -9.22 -11.27 46.15
C GLY A 29 -8.07 -10.47 45.53
N VAL A 30 -6.91 -10.43 46.18
CA VAL A 30 -5.71 -9.76 45.65
C VAL A 30 -5.22 -10.47 44.38
N GLU A 31 -5.17 -11.79 44.39
CA GLU A 31 -4.65 -12.56 43.27
C GLU A 31 -5.56 -12.52 42.04
N THR A 32 -6.88 -12.62 42.22
CA THR A 32 -7.84 -12.45 41.10
C THR A 32 -7.76 -11.04 40.51
N SER A 33 -7.54 -10.02 41.35
CA SER A 33 -7.31 -8.65 40.90
C SER A 33 -6.01 -8.54 40.08
N TYR A 34 -4.96 -9.25 40.49
CA TYR A 34 -3.70 -9.33 39.75
C TYR A 34 -3.86 -10.04 38.39
N TRP A 35 -4.60 -11.15 38.31
CA TRP A 35 -4.89 -11.82 37.04
C TRP A 35 -5.71 -10.92 36.11
N TYR A 36 -6.74 -10.25 36.64
CA TYR A 36 -7.54 -9.30 35.86
C TYR A 36 -6.68 -8.15 35.31
N TYR A 37 -5.82 -7.56 36.14
CA TYR A 37 -4.87 -6.54 35.69
C TYR A 37 -3.91 -7.07 34.62
N SER A 38 -3.38 -8.28 34.81
CA SER A 38 -2.48 -8.94 33.85
C SER A 38 -3.17 -9.20 32.52
N ARG A 39 -4.44 -9.60 32.53
CA ARG A 39 -5.26 -9.80 31.31
C ARG A 39 -5.48 -8.49 30.55
N LEU A 40 -5.79 -7.39 31.25
CA LEU A 40 -5.91 -6.07 30.62
C LEU A 40 -4.59 -5.61 29.99
N LYS A 41 -3.47 -5.83 30.69
CA LYS A 41 -2.14 -5.51 30.15
C LYS A 41 -1.80 -6.37 28.92
N LEU A 42 -2.13 -7.66 28.96
CA LEU A 42 -1.92 -8.57 27.84
C LEU A 42 -2.79 -8.19 26.62
N GLN A 43 -4.03 -7.74 26.85
CA GLN A 43 -4.89 -7.22 25.78
C GLN A 43 -4.31 -5.96 25.15
N ALA A 44 -3.90 -4.96 25.94
CA ALA A 44 -3.27 -3.75 25.42
C ALA A 44 -1.98 -4.07 24.61
N THR A 45 -1.23 -5.09 25.04
CA THR A 45 -0.06 -5.59 24.31
C THR A 45 -0.45 -6.22 22.97
N ALA A 46 -1.54 -7.00 22.93
CA ALA A 46 -2.05 -7.60 21.71
C ALA A 46 -2.54 -6.52 20.72
N ASP A 47 -3.28 -5.51 21.20
CA ASP A 47 -3.77 -4.40 20.39
C ASP A 47 -2.62 -3.61 19.75
N ALA A 48 -1.59 -3.27 20.54
CA ALA A 48 -0.40 -2.58 20.04
C ALA A 48 0.40 -3.41 19.03
N ALA A 49 0.46 -4.74 19.23
CA ALA A 49 1.12 -5.65 18.31
C ALA A 49 0.35 -5.82 17.00
N ALA A 50 -0.98 -5.96 17.06
CA ALA A 50 -1.84 -6.04 15.89
C ALA A 50 -1.78 -4.74 15.08
N TYR A 51 -1.81 -3.58 15.75
CA TYR A 51 -1.65 -2.29 15.11
C TYR A 51 -0.30 -2.17 14.39
N ALA A 52 0.81 -2.50 15.06
CA ALA A 52 2.14 -2.45 14.46
C ALA A 52 2.27 -3.36 13.22
N GLY A 53 1.77 -4.60 13.31
CA GLY A 53 1.74 -5.50 12.15
C GLY A 53 0.85 -4.97 11.01
N ALA A 54 -0.27 -4.33 11.33
CA ALA A 54 -1.12 -3.71 10.32
C ALA A 54 -0.45 -2.52 9.62
N LEU A 55 0.38 -1.73 10.29
CA LEU A 55 1.17 -0.66 9.66
C LEU A 55 2.14 -1.23 8.60
N GLU A 56 2.85 -2.32 8.91
CA GLU A 56 3.70 -3.02 7.93
C GLU A 56 2.88 -3.54 6.75
N LYS A 57 1.68 -4.06 7.01
CA LYS A 57 0.77 -4.54 5.97
C LYS A 57 0.21 -3.40 5.10
N VAL A 58 0.04 -2.20 5.65
CA VAL A 58 -0.30 -0.98 4.89
C VAL A 58 0.86 -0.57 3.99
N ALA A 59 2.08 -0.61 4.52
CA ALA A 59 3.31 -0.31 3.77
C ALA A 59 3.62 -1.32 2.66
N GLY A 60 2.97 -2.48 2.66
CA GLY A 60 3.16 -3.54 1.66
C GLY A 60 4.30 -4.50 1.98
N SER A 61 4.75 -4.51 3.23
CA SER A 61 5.77 -5.45 3.73
C SER A 61 5.28 -6.90 3.65
N ASP A 62 6.24 -7.84 3.61
CA ASP A 62 5.93 -9.27 3.58
C ASP A 62 5.46 -9.78 4.96
N THR A 63 5.00 -11.04 5.00
CA THR A 63 4.49 -11.66 6.23
C THR A 63 5.54 -11.78 7.33
N ALA A 64 6.83 -11.88 6.98
CA ALA A 64 7.91 -11.98 7.94
C ALA A 64 8.17 -10.62 8.63
N ALA A 65 8.18 -9.53 7.86
CA ALA A 65 8.28 -8.17 8.37
C ALA A 65 7.07 -7.79 9.24
N ILE A 66 5.85 -8.14 8.80
CA ILE A 66 4.62 -7.97 9.59
C ILE A 66 4.73 -8.69 10.95
N THR A 67 5.16 -9.95 10.94
CA THR A 67 5.34 -10.76 12.15
C THR A 67 6.42 -10.18 13.05
N THR A 68 7.52 -9.69 12.47
CA THR A 68 8.63 -9.05 13.19
C THR A 68 8.18 -7.78 13.91
N ALA A 69 7.47 -6.89 13.22
CA ALA A 69 6.96 -5.65 13.82
C ALA A 69 5.95 -5.91 14.94
N ALA A 70 5.02 -6.85 14.73
CA ALA A 70 4.08 -7.25 15.78
C ALA A 70 4.79 -7.85 16.99
N THR A 71 5.80 -8.72 16.78
CA THR A 71 6.59 -9.34 17.86
C THR A 71 7.43 -8.31 18.61
N GLN A 72 8.05 -7.37 17.91
CA GLN A 72 8.82 -6.30 18.51
C GLN A 72 7.93 -5.39 19.37
N SER A 73 6.75 -5.04 18.88
CA SER A 73 5.75 -4.26 19.62
C SER A 73 5.24 -5.02 20.86
N ALA A 74 4.95 -6.33 20.75
CA ALA A 74 4.54 -7.12 21.91
C ALA A 74 5.64 -7.23 22.98
N THR A 75 6.89 -7.39 22.53
CA THR A 75 8.05 -7.51 23.44
C THR A 75 8.32 -6.20 24.16
N SER A 76 8.28 -5.06 23.46
CA SER A 76 8.48 -3.73 24.08
C SER A 76 7.35 -3.35 25.03
N ASN A 77 6.14 -3.88 24.84
CA ASN A 77 5.00 -3.70 25.73
C ASN A 77 4.93 -4.74 26.87
N GLY A 78 5.95 -5.60 27.00
CA GLY A 78 6.16 -6.43 28.19
C GLY A 78 5.53 -7.82 28.14
N LEU A 79 5.43 -8.43 26.95
CA LEU A 79 5.01 -9.84 26.79
C LEU A 79 5.88 -10.83 27.60
N GLY A 80 7.16 -10.52 27.81
CA GLY A 80 8.07 -11.37 28.59
C GLY A 80 8.28 -12.76 27.96
N THR A 81 8.03 -13.81 28.73
CA THR A 81 8.13 -15.22 28.29
C THR A 81 6.87 -15.73 27.58
N GLY A 82 5.88 -14.86 27.34
CA GLY A 82 4.68 -15.20 26.59
C GLY A 82 5.00 -15.55 25.14
N THR A 83 4.03 -16.21 24.49
CA THR A 83 4.10 -16.56 23.08
C THR A 83 3.23 -15.63 22.25
N ILE A 84 3.62 -15.42 20.99
CA ILE A 84 2.88 -14.63 20.01
C ILE A 84 2.59 -15.48 18.77
N VAL A 85 1.38 -15.35 18.24
CA VAL A 85 1.00 -15.86 16.92
C VAL A 85 0.41 -14.70 16.13
N VAL A 86 0.88 -14.50 14.90
CA VAL A 86 0.45 -13.42 14.00
C VAL A 86 -0.14 -14.04 12.74
N ASN A 87 -1.36 -13.63 12.37
CA ASN A 87 -2.05 -14.11 11.18
C ASN A 87 -2.46 -12.95 10.27
N THR A 88 -2.31 -13.13 8.97
CA THR A 88 -2.70 -12.15 7.94
C THR A 88 -3.18 -12.92 6.70
N PRO A 89 -4.49 -13.04 6.45
CA PRO A 89 -5.62 -12.51 7.24
C PRO A 89 -5.88 -13.28 8.56
N PRO A 90 -6.79 -12.80 9.43
CA PRO A 90 -7.23 -13.53 10.63
C PRO A 90 -7.73 -14.95 10.34
N THR A 91 -7.53 -15.87 11.28
CA THR A 91 -7.91 -17.29 11.12
C THR A 91 -9.32 -17.60 11.63
N SER A 92 -9.90 -16.70 12.42
CA SER A 92 -11.25 -16.84 12.98
C SER A 92 -11.92 -15.47 13.15
N GLY A 93 -13.22 -15.48 13.48
CA GLY A 93 -14.00 -14.26 13.68
C GLY A 93 -14.57 -13.65 12.39
N PRO A 94 -15.15 -12.44 12.46
CA PRO A 94 -15.81 -11.79 11.32
C PRO A 94 -14.83 -11.27 10.25
N ASN A 95 -13.55 -11.14 10.55
CA ASN A 95 -12.55 -10.49 9.69
C ASN A 95 -11.64 -11.45 8.90
N THR A 96 -11.99 -12.74 8.77
CA THR A 96 -11.16 -13.75 8.09
C THR A 96 -10.94 -13.51 6.59
N ALA A 97 -11.87 -12.79 5.94
CA ALA A 97 -11.77 -12.43 4.52
C ALA A 97 -11.25 -10.99 4.29
N ASN A 98 -11.02 -10.23 5.37
CA ASN A 98 -10.67 -8.82 5.28
C ASN A 98 -9.16 -8.59 5.25
N LYS A 99 -8.74 -7.42 4.75
CA LYS A 99 -7.36 -6.96 4.89
C LYS A 99 -7.11 -6.58 6.36
N ALA A 100 -6.74 -7.57 7.16
CA ALA A 100 -6.51 -7.39 8.60
C ALA A 100 -5.26 -8.16 9.09
N VAL A 101 -4.81 -7.83 10.29
CA VAL A 101 -3.76 -8.53 11.04
C VAL A 101 -4.33 -8.97 12.39
N GLU A 102 -4.25 -10.26 12.68
CA GLU A 102 -4.65 -10.86 13.95
C GLU A 102 -3.39 -11.18 14.76
N VAL A 103 -3.40 -10.81 16.04
CA VAL A 103 -2.36 -11.18 17.00
C VAL A 103 -3.00 -11.92 18.17
N ILE A 104 -2.45 -13.08 18.50
CA ILE A 104 -2.84 -13.89 19.65
C ILE A 104 -1.65 -14.02 20.58
N LEU A 105 -1.81 -13.55 21.80
CA LEU A 105 -0.80 -13.65 22.86
C LEU A 105 -1.24 -14.68 23.90
N ASN A 106 -0.33 -15.53 24.33
CA ASN A 106 -0.55 -16.43 25.45
C ASN A 106 0.55 -16.26 26.50
N GLN A 107 0.17 -16.23 27.77
CA GLN A 107 1.08 -16.14 28.89
C GLN A 107 0.59 -17.05 30.03
N ASN A 108 1.50 -17.68 30.75
CA ASN A 108 1.16 -18.43 31.96
C ASN A 108 1.58 -17.62 33.18
N LEU A 109 0.63 -17.34 34.09
CA LEU A 109 0.88 -16.62 35.34
C LEU A 109 1.07 -17.60 36.48
N ASP A 110 2.07 -17.33 37.32
CA ASP A 110 2.26 -18.08 38.55
C ASP A 110 1.17 -17.76 39.57
N ARG A 111 0.83 -18.76 40.39
CA ARG A 111 -0.06 -18.59 41.53
C ARG A 111 0.77 -18.18 42.76
N ILE A 112 0.32 -17.14 43.44
CA ILE A 112 0.86 -16.64 44.70
C ILE A 112 0.08 -17.28 45.86
N PHE A 113 -1.13 -16.79 46.15
CA PHE A 113 -1.91 -17.20 47.32
C PHE A 113 -2.70 -18.50 47.08
N THR A 114 -3.24 -18.71 45.88
CA THR A 114 -4.02 -19.91 45.55
C THR A 114 -3.19 -21.16 45.28
N SER A 115 -1.85 -21.02 45.26
CA SER A 115 -0.92 -22.15 45.11
C SER A 115 -1.10 -23.23 46.19
N ILE A 116 -1.63 -22.85 47.36
CA ILE A 116 -1.90 -23.78 48.48
C ILE A 116 -3.07 -24.73 48.18
N PHE A 117 -3.98 -24.33 47.29
CA PHE A 117 -5.20 -25.09 46.97
C PHE A 117 -5.11 -25.81 45.63
N VAL A 118 -4.46 -25.19 44.64
CA VAL A 118 -4.34 -25.74 43.28
C VAL A 118 -2.91 -25.52 42.79
N GLN A 119 -2.28 -26.59 42.34
CA GLN A 119 -0.96 -26.55 41.71
C GLN A 119 -1.11 -26.37 40.19
N GLY A 120 -0.38 -25.43 39.61
CA GLY A 120 -0.40 -25.13 38.17
C GLY A 120 -0.56 -23.64 37.86
N GLN A 121 0.04 -23.19 36.77
CA GLN A 121 -0.06 -21.79 36.32
C GLN A 121 -1.46 -21.47 35.78
N VAL A 122 -1.82 -20.19 35.77
CA VAL A 122 -3.04 -19.67 35.17
C VAL A 122 -2.75 -19.27 33.73
N PRO A 123 -3.30 -19.97 32.71
CA PRO A 123 -3.13 -19.58 31.33
C PRO A 123 -4.00 -18.35 31.02
N GLU A 124 -3.37 -17.29 30.55
CA GLU A 124 -3.99 -16.08 30.05
C GLU A 124 -3.81 -16.00 28.54
N LYS A 125 -4.87 -15.55 27.85
CA LYS A 125 -4.88 -15.36 26.40
C LYS A 125 -5.51 -14.02 26.07
N ALA A 126 -4.82 -13.27 25.20
CA ALA A 126 -5.37 -12.09 24.57
C ALA A 126 -5.38 -12.27 23.05
N ARG A 127 -6.36 -11.65 22.39
CA ARG A 127 -6.48 -11.65 20.94
C ARG A 127 -6.89 -10.26 20.50
N ALA A 128 -6.22 -9.74 19.49
CA ALA A 128 -6.55 -8.47 18.86
C ALA A 128 -6.55 -8.60 17.33
N VAL A 129 -7.41 -7.84 16.66
CA VAL A 129 -7.48 -7.74 15.20
C VAL A 129 -7.44 -6.27 14.79
N ALA A 130 -6.44 -5.92 14.00
CA ALA A 130 -6.33 -4.63 13.34
C ALA A 130 -6.86 -4.74 11.90
N LEU A 131 -7.99 -4.09 11.63
CA LEU A 131 -8.60 -3.98 10.31
C LEU A 131 -8.00 -2.79 9.55
N ILE A 132 -7.71 -3.00 8.26
CA ILE A 132 -7.22 -1.98 7.36
C ILE A 132 -8.34 -1.61 6.39
N THR A 133 -8.69 -0.34 6.32
CA THR A 133 -9.71 0.20 5.40
C THR A 133 -9.09 1.23 4.46
N ASP A 134 -9.55 1.23 3.20
CA ASP A 134 -9.13 2.22 2.22
C ASP A 134 -9.97 3.50 2.39
N GLY A 135 -9.33 4.60 2.80
CA GLY A 135 -9.96 5.91 3.02
C GLY A 135 -9.91 6.84 1.80
N ALA A 136 -8.96 6.65 0.88
CA ALA A 136 -8.87 7.39 -0.37
C ALA A 136 -8.20 6.57 -1.48
N TYR A 137 -8.50 6.91 -2.72
CA TYR A 137 -7.92 6.31 -3.91
C TYR A 137 -7.07 7.31 -4.70
N ALA A 138 -5.90 6.89 -5.16
CA ALA A 138 -5.00 7.71 -5.96
C ALA A 138 -5.30 7.60 -7.45
N CYS A 139 -5.11 8.72 -8.15
CA CYS A 139 -4.92 8.73 -9.60
C CYS A 139 -3.45 8.53 -9.96
N ASN A 140 -2.55 8.94 -9.07
CA ASN A 140 -1.15 8.61 -9.17
C ASN A 140 -0.44 8.44 -7.83
N ILE A 141 0.57 7.58 -7.84
CA ILE A 141 1.43 7.29 -6.69
C ILE A 141 2.90 7.33 -7.14
N ALA A 142 3.71 8.14 -6.47
CA ALA A 142 5.16 7.99 -6.48
C ALA A 142 5.60 7.03 -5.36
N LEU A 143 6.26 5.94 -5.72
CA LEU A 143 6.67 4.86 -4.83
C LEU A 143 8.01 5.12 -4.14
N ASN A 144 8.84 6.03 -4.66
CA ASN A 144 10.16 6.30 -4.10
C ASN A 144 10.05 6.82 -2.66
N ALA A 145 10.77 6.18 -1.73
CA ALA A 145 10.67 6.46 -0.30
C ALA A 145 11.42 7.71 0.16
N SER A 146 12.31 8.29 -0.66
CA SER A 146 13.17 9.41 -0.22
C SER A 146 13.45 10.48 -1.27
N ALA A 147 12.98 10.32 -2.50
CA ALA A 147 13.25 11.27 -3.58
C ALA A 147 12.66 12.65 -3.27
N SER A 148 13.49 13.68 -3.38
CA SER A 148 12.99 15.05 -3.50
C SER A 148 12.13 15.15 -4.75
N GLN A 149 10.99 15.85 -4.67
CA GLN A 149 10.10 16.07 -5.81
C GLN A 149 9.60 14.77 -6.43
N ALA A 150 9.34 13.75 -5.60
CA ALA A 150 8.86 12.45 -6.05
C ALA A 150 7.58 12.56 -6.90
N VAL A 151 6.70 13.52 -6.60
CA VAL A 151 5.71 14.02 -7.57
C VAL A 151 5.97 15.50 -7.83
N LEU A 152 6.29 15.84 -9.07
CA LEU A 152 6.56 17.20 -9.51
C LEU A 152 5.53 17.66 -10.54
N PHE A 153 4.82 18.74 -10.25
CA PHE A 153 4.04 19.50 -11.22
C PHE A 153 4.81 20.79 -11.57
N SER A 154 5.23 20.94 -12.83
CA SER A 154 6.13 22.02 -13.24
C SER A 154 5.84 22.54 -14.64
N GLY A 155 6.19 23.80 -14.91
CA GLY A 155 5.94 24.44 -16.20
C GLY A 155 4.59 25.16 -16.21
N ASN A 156 3.80 24.97 -17.27
CA ASN A 156 2.47 25.58 -17.44
C ASN A 156 1.39 24.50 -17.55
N THR A 157 1.36 23.57 -16.59
CA THR A 157 0.43 22.43 -16.60
C THR A 157 -0.89 22.77 -15.92
N SER A 158 -1.94 22.07 -16.29
CA SER A 158 -3.24 22.13 -15.61
C SER A 158 -3.92 20.76 -15.50
N PRO A 159 -3.26 19.73 -14.91
CA PRO A 159 -3.90 18.45 -14.69
C PRO A 159 -5.12 18.55 -13.78
N LYS A 160 -6.18 17.84 -14.15
CA LYS A 160 -7.42 17.72 -13.40
C LYS A 160 -7.65 16.28 -12.99
N GLN A 161 -7.40 15.98 -11.73
CA GLN A 161 -7.67 14.69 -11.09
C GLN A 161 -9.01 14.79 -10.36
N THR A 162 -10.00 14.00 -10.78
CA THR A 162 -11.37 14.07 -10.22
C THR A 162 -11.70 12.78 -9.48
N GLY A 163 -12.08 12.91 -8.20
CA GLY A 163 -12.48 11.77 -7.35
C GLY A 163 -11.31 11.01 -6.73
N CYS A 164 -10.08 11.53 -6.85
CA CYS A 164 -8.86 10.85 -6.43
C CYS A 164 -7.81 11.82 -5.90
N VAL A 165 -6.85 11.27 -5.17
CA VAL A 165 -5.71 11.99 -4.61
C VAL A 165 -4.44 11.83 -5.45
N THR A 166 -3.48 12.74 -5.25
CA THR A 166 -2.06 12.53 -5.58
C THR A 166 -1.35 12.01 -4.33
N MET A 167 -0.63 10.89 -4.45
CA MET A 167 0.09 10.27 -3.33
C MET A 167 1.61 10.22 -3.58
N SER A 168 2.40 10.45 -2.54
CA SER A 168 3.85 10.29 -2.57
C SER A 168 4.36 9.55 -1.33
N ASN A 169 5.11 8.47 -1.54
CA ASN A 169 5.77 7.72 -0.48
C ASN A 169 7.05 8.37 0.04
N SER A 170 7.51 9.46 -0.58
CA SER A 170 8.78 10.08 -0.22
C SER A 170 8.70 10.82 1.12
N ILE A 171 9.70 10.62 1.99
CA ILE A 171 9.90 11.34 3.25
C ILE A 171 10.49 12.75 3.05
N ALA A 172 10.83 13.15 1.82
CA ALA A 172 11.44 14.45 1.55
C ALA A 172 10.52 15.62 1.92
N SER A 173 11.08 16.76 2.31
CA SER A 173 10.29 17.96 2.65
C SER A 173 9.51 18.54 1.46
N ASP A 174 9.91 18.21 0.23
CA ASP A 174 9.24 18.57 -1.02
C ASP A 174 8.81 17.32 -1.83
N ALA A 175 8.37 16.26 -1.13
CA ALA A 175 7.92 14.99 -1.72
C ALA A 175 6.83 15.17 -2.78
N ILE A 176 5.92 16.13 -2.58
CA ILE A 176 5.05 16.66 -3.65
C ILE A 176 5.40 18.12 -3.84
N LYS A 177 5.68 18.51 -5.09
CA LYS A 177 6.02 19.88 -5.44
C LYS A 177 5.15 20.40 -6.58
N LEU A 178 4.56 21.57 -6.38
CA LEU A 178 3.86 22.35 -7.40
C LEU A 178 4.63 23.66 -7.63
N GLN A 179 5.18 23.86 -8.82
CA GLN A 179 6.03 25.03 -9.13
C GLN A 179 5.77 25.63 -10.51
N GLY A 180 6.33 26.82 -10.75
CA GLY A 180 6.18 27.56 -12.01
C GLY A 180 4.78 28.15 -12.13
N SER A 181 4.17 28.04 -13.31
CA SER A 181 2.78 28.46 -13.57
C SER A 181 1.80 27.28 -13.52
N ALA A 182 2.24 26.12 -13.03
CA ALA A 182 1.40 24.94 -12.94
C ALA A 182 0.22 25.18 -11.98
N THR A 183 -0.94 24.73 -12.42
CA THR A 183 -2.18 24.60 -11.64
C THR A 183 -2.51 23.12 -11.49
N LEU A 184 -3.25 22.77 -10.43
CA LEU A 184 -3.64 21.39 -10.16
C LEU A 184 -5.04 21.37 -9.56
N GLN A 185 -5.89 20.50 -10.08
CA GLN A 185 -7.12 20.08 -9.41
C GLN A 185 -6.98 18.62 -8.98
N THR A 186 -7.26 18.32 -7.71
CA THR A 186 -7.19 16.96 -7.11
C THR A 186 -8.08 16.91 -5.87
N ASP A 187 -8.52 15.75 -5.41
CA ASP A 187 -9.32 15.71 -4.17
C ASP A 187 -8.45 16.06 -2.96
N CYS A 188 -7.22 15.55 -2.93
CA CYS A 188 -6.22 15.91 -1.93
C CYS A 188 -4.79 15.60 -2.38
N LEU A 189 -3.83 16.24 -1.71
CA LEU A 189 -2.42 15.88 -1.77
C LEU A 189 -2.06 15.10 -0.51
N ILE A 190 -1.53 13.89 -0.65
CA ILE A 190 -1.13 13.04 0.45
C ILE A 190 0.34 12.66 0.30
N SER A 191 1.15 12.88 1.33
CA SER A 191 2.56 12.53 1.31
C SER A 191 3.03 11.97 2.64
N VAL A 192 4.01 11.07 2.59
CA VAL A 192 4.74 10.64 3.79
C VAL A 192 5.59 11.80 4.32
N GLY A 193 6.29 12.52 3.43
CA GLY A 193 7.04 13.73 3.75
C GLY A 193 6.20 15.01 3.59
N GLY A 194 6.85 16.07 3.12
CA GLY A 194 6.25 17.40 2.96
C GLY A 194 5.70 17.71 1.57
N VAL A 195 4.92 18.79 1.51
CA VAL A 195 4.34 19.34 0.27
C VAL A 195 4.80 20.79 0.09
N SER A 196 5.38 21.10 -1.06
CA SER A 196 5.87 22.45 -1.41
C SER A 196 5.04 23.05 -2.55
N LEU A 197 4.28 24.10 -2.25
CA LEU A 197 3.35 24.72 -3.21
C LEU A 197 3.77 26.16 -3.52
N SER A 198 4.17 26.44 -4.77
CA SER A 198 4.38 27.81 -5.26
C SER A 198 3.06 28.51 -5.64
N ASN A 199 2.02 27.73 -5.96
CA ASN A 199 0.67 28.19 -6.29
C ASN A 199 -0.36 27.40 -5.47
N THR A 200 -1.57 27.94 -5.30
CA THR A 200 -2.65 27.24 -4.58
C THR A 200 -3.38 26.27 -5.52
N PRO A 201 -3.35 24.93 -5.27
CA PRO A 201 -4.15 23.98 -6.03
C PRO A 201 -5.63 24.06 -5.66
N THR A 202 -6.51 23.59 -6.55
CA THR A 202 -7.93 23.37 -6.25
C THR A 202 -8.08 21.99 -5.60
N MET A 203 -8.46 21.95 -4.32
CA MET A 203 -8.63 20.71 -3.55
C MET A 203 -10.01 20.61 -2.91
N VAL A 204 -10.46 19.37 -2.71
CA VAL A 204 -11.66 19.06 -1.90
C VAL A 204 -11.29 19.04 -0.41
N CYS A 205 -10.14 18.48 -0.06
CA CYS A 205 -9.63 18.52 1.31
C CYS A 205 -9.19 19.92 1.73
N LYS A 206 -9.28 20.22 3.03
CA LYS A 206 -8.95 21.55 3.59
C LYS A 206 -7.46 21.91 3.44
N ALA A 207 -6.58 20.92 3.52
CA ALA A 207 -5.13 21.09 3.42
C ALA A 207 -4.48 19.75 3.00
N PRO A 208 -3.26 19.76 2.43
CA PRO A 208 -2.49 18.55 2.19
C PRO A 208 -2.32 17.72 3.47
N ILE A 209 -2.36 16.39 3.33
CA ILE A 209 -2.11 15.44 4.41
C ILE A 209 -0.64 15.00 4.33
N THR A 210 0.19 15.47 5.25
CA THR A 210 1.59 15.07 5.38
C THR A 210 1.76 14.06 6.51
N GLN A 211 2.94 13.42 6.62
CA GLN A 211 3.21 12.39 7.62
C GLN A 211 2.23 11.21 7.54
N ALA A 212 1.69 10.97 6.34
CA ALA A 212 0.83 9.83 6.07
C ALA A 212 1.64 8.53 6.09
N LEU A 213 0.96 7.39 6.24
CA LEU A 213 1.58 6.09 6.02
C LEU A 213 1.93 5.92 4.54
N PRO A 214 3.05 5.24 4.21
CA PRO A 214 3.37 4.92 2.83
C PRO A 214 2.30 3.99 2.25
N ALA A 215 1.97 4.19 0.98
CA ALA A 215 1.08 3.31 0.23
C ALA A 215 1.87 2.13 -0.34
N ALA A 216 1.37 0.90 -0.16
CA ALA A 216 1.89 -0.27 -0.85
C ALA A 216 1.81 -0.12 -2.37
N ASP A 217 2.73 -0.78 -3.08
CA ASP A 217 2.65 -0.86 -4.54
C ASP A 217 1.41 -1.69 -4.97
N PRO A 218 0.42 -1.07 -5.64
CA PRO A 218 -0.85 -1.71 -5.99
C PRO A 218 -0.67 -2.82 -7.04
N PHE A 219 0.44 -2.85 -7.77
CA PHE A 219 0.72 -3.81 -8.85
C PHE A 219 1.84 -4.80 -8.49
N SER A 220 2.30 -4.81 -7.24
CA SER A 220 3.35 -5.72 -6.73
C SER A 220 3.09 -7.21 -6.98
N SER A 221 1.83 -7.63 -7.01
CA SER A 221 1.43 -9.02 -7.27
C SER A 221 1.27 -9.37 -8.75
N LEU A 222 1.29 -8.39 -9.66
CA LEU A 222 1.08 -8.61 -11.09
C LEU A 222 2.32 -9.27 -11.73
N PRO A 223 2.23 -10.50 -12.26
CA PRO A 223 3.39 -11.19 -12.82
C PRO A 223 3.94 -10.46 -14.05
N ALA A 224 5.27 -10.35 -14.16
CA ALA A 224 5.91 -9.80 -15.34
C ALA A 224 5.64 -10.71 -16.57
N PRO A 225 5.26 -10.17 -17.73
CA PRO A 225 5.18 -10.93 -18.97
C PRO A 225 6.48 -11.65 -19.31
N THR A 226 6.38 -12.92 -19.70
CA THR A 226 7.53 -13.73 -20.12
C THR A 226 7.89 -13.45 -21.57
N ALA A 227 9.18 -13.28 -21.86
CA ALA A 227 9.68 -13.25 -23.23
C ALA A 227 9.39 -14.57 -23.97
N SER A 228 9.21 -14.46 -25.28
CA SER A 228 8.84 -15.55 -26.18
C SER A 228 9.74 -15.52 -27.41
N ASN A 229 10.01 -16.70 -27.98
CA ASN A 229 10.80 -16.86 -29.20
C ASN A 229 9.93 -17.44 -30.33
N PRO A 230 10.21 -17.08 -31.60
CA PRO A 230 11.26 -16.16 -32.04
C PRO A 230 10.88 -14.68 -31.83
N CYS A 231 11.90 -13.82 -31.72
CA CYS A 231 11.75 -12.38 -31.68
C CYS A 231 11.01 -11.84 -32.91
N LYS A 232 10.15 -10.85 -32.69
CA LYS A 232 9.51 -10.02 -33.71
C LYS A 232 10.32 -8.75 -33.96
N ASN A 233 10.12 -8.15 -35.13
CA ASN A 233 10.80 -6.93 -35.55
C ASN A 233 9.78 -5.89 -35.99
N VAL A 234 10.09 -4.62 -35.73
CA VAL A 234 9.38 -3.49 -36.33
C VAL A 234 9.97 -3.23 -37.71
N ASN A 235 9.13 -3.10 -38.74
CA ASN A 235 9.62 -2.78 -40.08
C ASN A 235 9.70 -1.25 -40.23
N GLY A 236 10.90 -0.70 -40.02
CA GLY A 236 11.14 0.74 -40.03
C GLY A 236 10.92 1.45 -41.38
N ASN A 237 10.82 0.72 -42.50
CA ASN A 237 10.69 1.29 -43.84
C ASN A 237 9.23 1.44 -44.31
N LYS A 238 8.25 1.06 -43.48
CA LYS A 238 6.83 1.14 -43.84
C LYS A 238 6.22 2.46 -43.40
N THR A 239 5.45 3.07 -44.30
CA THR A 239 4.55 4.19 -43.97
C THR A 239 3.33 3.74 -43.18
N SER A 240 2.93 2.46 -43.31
CA SER A 240 1.86 1.85 -42.51
C SER A 240 2.17 0.39 -42.19
N GLN A 241 1.97 -0.03 -40.93
CA GLN A 241 2.18 -1.42 -40.50
C GLN A 241 1.28 -1.84 -39.32
N THR A 242 0.88 -3.10 -39.32
CA THR A 242 0.25 -3.74 -38.16
C THR A 242 1.25 -4.65 -37.47
N LEU A 243 1.49 -4.40 -36.19
CA LEU A 243 2.35 -5.21 -35.33
C LEU A 243 1.52 -6.22 -34.55
N GLN A 244 2.10 -7.40 -34.33
CA GLN A 244 1.50 -8.50 -33.59
C GLN A 244 2.08 -8.59 -32.18
N PRO A 245 1.31 -9.03 -31.17
CA PRO A 245 1.82 -9.25 -29.82
C PRO A 245 2.93 -10.31 -29.81
N GLY A 246 3.87 -10.18 -28.88
CA GLY A 246 5.06 -11.02 -28.79
C GLY A 246 6.28 -10.23 -28.32
N THR A 247 7.47 -10.81 -28.47
CA THR A 247 8.72 -10.23 -27.96
C THR A 247 9.47 -9.47 -29.05
N TYR A 248 9.88 -8.24 -28.75
CA TYR A 248 10.66 -7.35 -29.62
C TYR A 248 12.05 -7.15 -29.01
N CYS A 249 12.96 -8.05 -29.37
CA CYS A 249 14.28 -8.17 -28.74
C CYS A 249 15.24 -7.01 -29.06
N SER A 250 14.97 -6.23 -30.11
CA SER A 250 15.75 -5.04 -30.49
C SER A 250 15.01 -3.73 -30.18
N GLY A 251 14.01 -3.79 -29.30
CA GLY A 251 13.12 -2.67 -29.04
C GLY A 251 12.13 -2.42 -30.18
N MET A 252 11.47 -1.27 -30.12
CA MET A 252 10.43 -0.87 -31.07
C MET A 252 10.61 0.59 -31.47
N SER A 253 11.03 0.86 -32.71
CA SER A 253 11.07 2.22 -33.27
C SER A 253 9.92 2.41 -34.24
N LEU A 254 8.85 3.05 -33.78
CA LEU A 254 7.59 3.21 -34.49
C LEU A 254 7.63 4.46 -35.38
N ASN A 255 7.32 4.30 -36.66
CA ASN A 255 7.32 5.33 -37.70
C ASN A 255 6.06 5.16 -38.58
N GLY A 256 5.54 6.27 -39.11
CA GLY A 256 4.32 6.28 -39.91
C GLY A 256 3.09 5.82 -39.11
N ASP A 257 2.15 5.16 -39.78
CA ASP A 257 0.95 4.61 -39.18
C ASP A 257 1.23 3.21 -38.62
N VAL A 258 1.13 3.04 -37.30
CA VAL A 258 1.37 1.75 -36.64
C VAL A 258 0.14 1.31 -35.88
N THR A 259 -0.41 0.15 -36.23
CA THR A 259 -1.50 -0.48 -35.46
C THR A 259 -0.97 -1.65 -34.66
N LEU A 260 -1.16 -1.66 -33.35
CA LEU A 260 -0.88 -2.78 -32.47
C LEU A 260 -2.13 -3.66 -32.38
N SER A 261 -2.04 -4.92 -32.82
CA SER A 261 -3.09 -5.90 -32.55
C SER A 261 -3.20 -6.20 -31.05
N PRO A 262 -4.40 -6.53 -30.53
CA PRO A 262 -4.60 -6.80 -29.10
C PRO A 262 -3.65 -7.88 -28.58
N GLY A 263 -3.11 -7.69 -27.38
CA GLY A 263 -2.22 -8.64 -26.72
C GLY A 263 -1.05 -8.01 -25.99
N VAL A 264 -0.12 -8.85 -25.55
CA VAL A 264 1.04 -8.45 -24.74
C VAL A 264 2.27 -8.28 -25.62
N TYR A 265 2.96 -7.16 -25.48
CA TYR A 265 4.19 -6.80 -26.17
C TYR A 265 5.32 -6.78 -25.15
N VAL A 266 6.28 -7.69 -25.26
CA VAL A 266 7.48 -7.71 -24.42
C VAL A 266 8.60 -7.01 -25.17
N VAL A 267 9.10 -5.90 -24.65
CA VAL A 267 10.09 -5.06 -25.33
C VAL A 267 11.42 -5.13 -24.57
N GLU A 268 12.43 -5.73 -25.20
CA GLU A 268 13.79 -5.88 -24.64
C GLU A 268 14.77 -4.85 -25.25
N GLY A 269 14.27 -3.64 -25.44
CA GLY A 269 14.99 -2.47 -25.93
C GLY A 269 14.11 -1.23 -25.75
N SER A 270 14.57 -0.07 -26.21
CA SER A 270 13.74 1.15 -26.12
C SER A 270 12.47 1.04 -26.98
N LEU A 271 11.35 1.51 -26.46
CA LEU A 271 10.16 1.82 -27.24
C LEU A 271 10.21 3.30 -27.62
N LYS A 272 10.45 3.59 -28.90
CA LYS A 272 10.51 4.93 -29.45
C LYS A 272 9.34 5.16 -30.40
N VAL A 273 8.50 6.17 -30.11
CA VAL A 273 7.50 6.68 -31.04
C VAL A 273 8.05 7.95 -31.68
N ASN A 274 8.37 7.90 -32.97
CA ASN A 274 9.03 8.99 -33.68
C ASN A 274 8.03 10.13 -34.01
N ALA A 275 8.55 11.30 -34.36
CA ALA A 275 7.72 12.44 -34.74
C ALA A 275 6.79 12.10 -35.90
N ASN A 276 5.56 12.62 -35.86
CA ASN A 276 4.51 12.40 -36.87
C ASN A 276 4.05 10.93 -37.01
N ALA A 277 4.49 10.02 -36.13
CA ALA A 277 3.94 8.67 -36.10
C ALA A 277 2.49 8.71 -35.55
N VAL A 278 1.62 7.91 -36.14
CA VAL A 278 0.25 7.69 -35.66
C VAL A 278 0.17 6.25 -35.16
N VAL A 279 0.11 6.07 -33.85
CA VAL A 279 0.13 4.75 -33.22
C VAL A 279 -1.24 4.46 -32.62
N SER A 280 -1.88 3.36 -33.03
CA SER A 280 -3.19 2.95 -32.53
C SER A 280 -3.19 1.51 -32.00
N GLY A 281 -4.00 1.21 -30.99
CA GLY A 281 -4.10 -0.13 -30.43
C GLY A 281 -5.15 -0.22 -29.34
N THR A 282 -5.89 -1.33 -29.31
CA THR A 282 -6.91 -1.60 -28.28
C THR A 282 -6.65 -2.97 -27.67
N GLY A 283 -6.76 -3.06 -26.36
CA GLY A 283 -6.48 -4.30 -25.64
C GLY A 283 -5.00 -4.67 -25.65
N VAL A 284 -4.12 -3.69 -25.50
CA VAL A 284 -2.67 -3.89 -25.53
C VAL A 284 -2.04 -3.68 -24.16
N THR A 285 -1.06 -4.51 -23.83
CA THR A 285 -0.17 -4.31 -22.68
C THR A 285 1.25 -4.29 -23.20
N ILE A 286 1.98 -3.22 -22.92
CA ILE A 286 3.38 -3.05 -23.33
C ILE A 286 4.25 -3.19 -22.09
N PHE A 287 5.03 -4.26 -22.04
CA PHE A 287 5.98 -4.52 -20.97
C PHE A 287 7.40 -4.16 -21.41
N MET A 288 8.05 -3.29 -20.63
CA MET A 288 9.43 -2.88 -20.82
C MET A 288 10.32 -3.73 -19.92
N SER A 289 11.07 -4.67 -20.51
CA SER A 289 11.94 -5.60 -19.80
C SER A 289 13.19 -4.88 -19.24
N GLY A 290 13.65 -5.23 -18.05
CA GLY A 290 14.80 -4.59 -17.39
C GLY A 290 14.66 -3.07 -17.24
N SER A 291 15.73 -2.33 -17.53
CA SER A 291 15.76 -0.85 -17.43
C SER A 291 15.42 -0.15 -18.74
N ASN A 292 14.76 -0.84 -19.68
CA ASN A 292 14.38 -0.25 -20.96
C ASN A 292 13.29 0.82 -20.77
N THR A 293 13.29 1.81 -21.67
CA THR A 293 12.50 3.03 -21.50
C THR A 293 11.54 3.26 -22.67
N VAL A 294 10.50 4.04 -22.38
CA VAL A 294 9.57 4.57 -23.36
C VAL A 294 9.98 6.00 -23.72
N SER A 295 9.98 6.35 -25.00
CA SER A 295 10.20 7.71 -25.48
C SER A 295 9.21 8.02 -26.60
N MET A 296 8.19 8.81 -26.30
CA MET A 296 7.25 9.32 -27.29
C MET A 296 7.61 10.76 -27.67
N ASN A 297 7.61 11.07 -28.97
CA ASN A 297 7.82 12.43 -29.45
C ASN A 297 6.55 13.28 -29.32
N GLY A 298 6.68 14.57 -29.01
CA GLY A 298 5.52 15.47 -28.84
C GLY A 298 4.68 15.70 -30.10
N ASN A 299 5.22 15.43 -31.29
CA ASN A 299 4.49 15.53 -32.56
C ASN A 299 3.89 14.19 -33.00
N ALA A 300 3.94 13.15 -32.16
CA ALA A 300 3.27 11.88 -32.42
C ALA A 300 1.83 11.90 -31.90
N THR A 301 0.94 11.19 -32.58
CA THR A 301 -0.42 10.93 -32.11
C THR A 301 -0.52 9.47 -31.67
N VAL A 302 -0.78 9.23 -30.39
CA VAL A 302 -0.79 7.88 -29.81
C VAL A 302 -2.15 7.60 -29.17
N THR A 303 -2.86 6.58 -29.65
CA THR A 303 -4.18 6.17 -29.18
C THR A 303 -4.14 4.70 -28.74
N LEU A 304 -3.85 4.45 -27.47
CA LEU A 304 -3.71 3.11 -26.91
C LEU A 304 -4.65 2.87 -25.73
N SER A 305 -5.22 1.67 -25.66
CA SER A 305 -6.00 1.22 -24.51
C SER A 305 -5.60 -0.17 -24.01
N ALA A 306 -5.54 -0.31 -22.68
CA ALA A 306 -5.31 -1.56 -21.98
C ALA A 306 -6.43 -2.60 -22.26
N PRO A 307 -6.15 -3.90 -22.09
CA PRO A 307 -7.21 -4.91 -22.09
C PRO A 307 -8.17 -4.70 -20.92
N THR A 308 -9.45 -5.05 -21.10
CA THR A 308 -10.49 -4.93 -20.06
C THR A 308 -10.73 -6.23 -19.28
N SER A 309 -9.97 -7.28 -19.59
CA SER A 309 -10.06 -8.60 -18.96
C SER A 309 -8.71 -9.34 -19.05
N GLY A 310 -8.62 -10.48 -18.36
CA GLY A 310 -7.40 -11.28 -18.29
C GLY A 310 -6.38 -10.77 -17.26
N THR A 311 -5.22 -11.41 -17.21
CA THR A 311 -4.17 -11.14 -16.20
C THR A 311 -3.74 -9.68 -16.17
N TYR A 312 -3.64 -9.04 -17.34
CA TYR A 312 -3.17 -7.66 -17.49
C TYR A 312 -4.33 -6.65 -17.65
N SER A 313 -5.55 -7.01 -17.25
CA SER A 313 -6.70 -6.11 -17.28
C SER A 313 -6.36 -4.75 -16.66
N GLY A 314 -6.60 -3.67 -17.41
CA GLY A 314 -6.31 -2.30 -17.01
C GLY A 314 -4.85 -1.88 -17.11
N MET A 315 -3.89 -2.77 -17.42
CA MET A 315 -2.46 -2.46 -17.52
C MET A 315 -2.07 -2.09 -18.95
N LEU A 316 -1.70 -0.83 -19.20
CA LEU A 316 -1.27 -0.37 -20.52
C LEU A 316 0.25 -0.42 -20.68
N PHE A 317 0.99 0.13 -19.72
CA PHE A 317 2.45 0.08 -19.68
C PHE A 317 2.94 -0.52 -18.37
N TYR A 318 3.88 -1.46 -18.44
CA TYR A 318 4.48 -2.12 -17.29
C TYR A 318 6.02 -2.12 -17.45
N GLY A 319 6.72 -1.34 -16.65
CA GLY A 319 8.17 -1.41 -16.48
C GLY A 319 8.60 -2.50 -15.50
N ASP A 320 9.65 -3.23 -15.84
CA ASP A 320 10.18 -4.32 -15.02
C ASP A 320 10.56 -3.86 -13.60
N ARG A 321 10.03 -4.59 -12.60
CA ARG A 321 10.32 -4.36 -11.17
C ARG A 321 11.77 -4.64 -10.81
N THR A 322 12.47 -5.46 -11.60
CA THR A 322 13.86 -5.83 -11.40
C THR A 322 14.84 -4.84 -12.05
N GLY A 323 14.32 -3.87 -12.80
CA GLY A 323 15.12 -2.81 -13.43
C GLY A 323 15.78 -1.85 -12.44
N THR A 324 16.65 -1.01 -12.98
CA THR A 324 17.30 0.10 -12.29
C THR A 324 16.63 1.43 -12.61
N ALA A 325 17.05 2.48 -11.91
CA ALA A 325 16.64 3.86 -12.19
C ALA A 325 16.84 4.20 -13.68
N ALA A 326 15.80 4.73 -14.30
CA ALA A 326 15.78 5.27 -15.66
C ALA A 326 14.59 6.20 -15.82
N ASP A 327 14.44 6.83 -16.99
CA ASP A 327 13.38 7.79 -17.28
C ASP A 327 12.56 7.35 -18.50
N SER A 328 11.26 7.24 -18.32
CA SER A 328 10.31 6.96 -19.39
C SER A 328 9.45 8.20 -19.68
N THR A 329 9.47 8.65 -20.93
CA THR A 329 8.82 9.88 -21.39
C THR A 329 7.59 9.58 -22.24
N PHE A 330 6.45 10.04 -21.75
CA PHE A 330 5.17 10.05 -22.43
C PHE A 330 4.88 11.48 -22.88
N ASN A 331 4.97 11.71 -24.18
CA ASN A 331 4.70 12.98 -24.82
C ASN A 331 3.88 12.76 -26.10
N GLY A 332 3.03 13.72 -26.42
CA GLY A 332 2.08 13.60 -27.51
C GLY A 332 1.23 14.84 -27.65
N THR A 333 0.41 14.85 -28.68
CA THR A 333 -0.50 15.93 -29.04
C THR A 333 -1.79 15.90 -28.20
N ALA A 334 -2.63 16.93 -28.33
CA ALA A 334 -3.96 16.98 -27.71
C ALA A 334 -4.92 15.89 -28.23
N ASP A 335 -4.64 15.32 -29.40
CA ASP A 335 -5.41 14.22 -30.01
C ASP A 335 -4.96 12.84 -29.50
N SER A 336 -3.91 12.79 -28.67
CA SER A 336 -3.41 11.53 -28.11
C SER A 336 -4.27 11.04 -26.94
N LEU A 337 -4.38 9.72 -26.84
CA LEU A 337 -5.21 9.01 -25.88
C LEU A 337 -4.45 7.82 -25.26
N LEU A 338 -4.22 7.83 -23.95
CA LEU A 338 -3.70 6.67 -23.22
C LEU A 338 -4.72 6.22 -22.18
N THR A 339 -5.31 5.05 -22.38
CA THR A 339 -6.34 4.52 -21.48
C THR A 339 -5.83 3.27 -20.77
N GLY A 340 -5.60 3.37 -19.46
CA GLY A 340 -5.03 2.29 -18.65
C GLY A 340 -4.01 2.77 -17.62
N ALA A 341 -3.44 1.83 -16.89
CA ALA A 341 -2.39 2.07 -15.92
C ALA A 341 -1.01 2.14 -16.60
N ILE A 342 -0.22 3.11 -16.16
CA ILE A 342 1.20 3.30 -16.48
C ILE A 342 1.97 2.97 -15.20
N TYR A 343 2.63 1.81 -15.19
CA TYR A 343 3.32 1.28 -14.02
C TYR A 343 4.83 1.17 -14.25
N PHE A 344 5.63 1.97 -13.55
CA PHE A 344 7.09 2.02 -13.67
C PHE A 344 7.76 2.16 -12.29
N PRO A 345 7.76 1.10 -11.46
CA PRO A 345 8.13 1.15 -10.04
C PRO A 345 9.60 1.48 -9.78
N ARG A 346 10.45 1.49 -10.82
CA ARG A 346 11.88 1.76 -10.75
C ARG A 346 12.31 2.94 -11.63
N GLN A 347 11.37 3.61 -12.31
CA GLN A 347 11.70 4.67 -13.26
C GLN A 347 10.88 5.93 -13.00
N GLN A 348 11.45 7.08 -13.38
CA GLN A 348 10.68 8.32 -13.47
C GLN A 348 9.74 8.26 -14.66
N VAL A 349 8.48 8.64 -14.45
CA VAL A 349 7.52 8.87 -15.53
C VAL A 349 7.43 10.37 -15.81
N ASN A 350 7.93 10.78 -16.98
CA ASN A 350 7.80 12.14 -17.50
C ASN A 350 6.54 12.23 -18.37
N TYR A 351 5.48 12.82 -17.83
CA TYR A 351 4.23 13.03 -18.52
C TYR A 351 4.14 14.46 -19.05
N LEU A 352 4.62 14.65 -20.28
CA LEU A 352 4.84 15.97 -20.88
C LEU A 352 3.71 16.40 -21.83
N GLY A 353 3.03 15.43 -22.46
CA GLY A 353 2.02 15.69 -23.48
C GLY A 353 0.60 15.86 -22.94
N ASN A 354 -0.29 16.35 -23.80
CA ASN A 354 -1.72 16.49 -23.50
C ASN A 354 -2.49 15.23 -23.89
N PHE A 355 -2.23 14.13 -23.20
CA PHE A 355 -2.99 12.91 -23.42
C PHE A 355 -4.32 12.99 -22.68
N SER A 356 -5.42 12.68 -23.34
CA SER A 356 -6.64 12.31 -22.63
C SER A 356 -6.68 10.80 -22.41
N GLY A 357 -7.56 10.29 -21.54
CA GLY A 357 -7.96 8.87 -21.55
C GLY A 357 -9.43 8.79 -21.97
N ILE A 358 -9.94 7.62 -22.38
CA ILE A 358 -11.40 7.47 -22.59
C ILE A 358 -12.05 7.82 -21.25
N ASN A 359 -12.90 8.85 -21.24
CA ASN A 359 -13.51 9.38 -20.03
C ASN A 359 -12.51 9.81 -18.93
N GLY A 360 -11.23 10.05 -19.25
CA GLY A 360 -10.17 10.43 -18.30
C GLY A 360 -9.49 9.27 -17.56
N CYS A 361 -9.57 8.05 -18.10
CA CYS A 361 -9.09 6.87 -17.40
C CYS A 361 -7.62 6.52 -17.66
N THR A 362 -6.72 7.23 -16.99
CA THR A 362 -5.27 7.00 -17.00
C THR A 362 -4.74 7.01 -15.56
N GLN A 363 -4.21 5.90 -15.07
CA GLN A 363 -3.61 5.85 -13.72
C GLN A 363 -2.09 5.76 -13.83
N VAL A 364 -1.34 6.42 -12.94
CA VAL A 364 0.14 6.41 -13.01
C VAL A 364 0.75 5.99 -11.67
N VAL A 365 1.51 4.89 -11.66
CA VAL A 365 2.26 4.42 -10.49
C VAL A 365 3.72 4.28 -10.90
N ALA A 366 4.61 5.07 -10.33
CA ALA A 366 6.01 5.10 -10.76
C ALA A 366 6.96 5.27 -9.58
N ASP A 367 8.28 5.17 -9.81
CA ASP A 367 9.27 5.53 -8.78
C ASP A 367 9.12 7.03 -8.44
N THR A 368 9.21 7.88 -9.47
CA THR A 368 8.90 9.31 -9.39
C THR A 368 8.04 9.73 -10.60
N ILE A 369 7.33 10.84 -10.49
CA ILE A 369 6.43 11.34 -11.53
C ILE A 369 6.67 12.82 -11.76
N GLN A 370 6.91 13.21 -13.02
CA GLN A 370 6.94 14.59 -13.44
C GLN A 370 5.80 14.89 -14.41
N TRP A 371 4.93 15.82 -14.02
CA TRP A 371 3.89 16.39 -14.85
C TRP A 371 4.37 17.70 -15.47
N SER A 372 4.37 17.73 -16.81
CA SER A 372 4.55 18.95 -17.62
C SER A 372 3.43 19.14 -18.67
N GLY A 373 2.48 18.21 -18.79
CA GLY A 373 1.32 18.29 -19.68
C GLY A 373 -0.01 18.55 -18.94
N SER A 374 -1.05 18.93 -19.68
CA SER A 374 -2.41 19.14 -19.17
C SER A 374 -3.32 17.98 -19.56
N THR A 375 -3.80 17.22 -18.58
CA THR A 375 -4.71 16.09 -18.78
C THR A 375 -5.81 16.05 -17.73
N THR A 376 -6.97 15.48 -18.08
CA THR A 376 -8.01 15.14 -17.10
C THR A 376 -7.93 13.65 -16.78
N ILE A 377 -7.77 13.34 -15.50
CA ILE A 377 -7.72 11.99 -14.94
C ILE A 377 -8.90 11.79 -13.98
N LYS A 378 -9.53 10.62 -14.02
CA LYS A 378 -10.60 10.23 -13.10
C LYS A 378 -10.20 9.02 -12.26
N GLN A 379 -10.83 8.93 -11.10
CA GLN A 379 -10.67 7.82 -10.17
C GLN A 379 -11.33 6.52 -10.65
N ASP A 380 -12.63 6.55 -10.93
CA ASP A 380 -13.39 5.35 -11.28
C ASP A 380 -13.19 4.99 -12.75
N CYS A 381 -12.45 3.89 -12.94
CA CYS A 381 -12.20 3.29 -14.22
C CYS A 381 -12.54 1.80 -14.24
N SER A 382 -13.43 1.37 -13.34
CA SER A 382 -13.87 -0.02 -13.19
C SER A 382 -14.50 -0.58 -14.47
N SER A 383 -15.24 0.26 -15.21
CA SER A 383 -15.82 -0.09 -16.52
C SER A 383 -14.80 -0.49 -17.59
N LEU A 384 -13.52 -0.14 -17.39
CA LEU A 384 -12.41 -0.46 -18.27
C LEU A 384 -11.50 -1.57 -17.70
N GLY A 385 -11.96 -2.27 -16.65
CA GLY A 385 -11.21 -3.34 -16.02
C GLY A 385 -10.06 -2.87 -15.12
N MET A 386 -9.99 -1.56 -14.80
CA MET A 386 -9.04 -1.00 -13.85
C MET A 386 -9.58 -1.05 -12.42
N LYS A 387 -8.70 -1.40 -11.48
CA LYS A 387 -9.02 -1.35 -10.04
C LYS A 387 -8.70 0.03 -9.49
N ASN A 388 -9.34 0.38 -8.39
CA ASN A 388 -8.95 1.55 -7.63
C ASN A 388 -7.56 1.34 -7.03
N ILE A 389 -6.77 2.40 -6.96
CA ILE A 389 -5.44 2.38 -6.35
C ILE A 389 -5.56 2.95 -4.92
N PRO A 390 -5.40 2.16 -3.86
CA PRO A 390 -5.46 2.67 -2.49
C PRO A 390 -4.31 3.64 -2.18
N ALA A 391 -4.58 4.74 -1.48
CA ALA A 391 -3.59 5.79 -1.20
C ALA A 391 -3.56 6.28 0.25
N ALA A 392 -4.71 6.26 0.94
CA ALA A 392 -4.80 6.60 2.36
C ALA A 392 -5.50 5.46 3.09
N GLN A 393 -4.73 4.54 3.66
CA GLN A 393 -5.28 3.43 4.44
C GLN A 393 -5.36 3.82 5.91
N ALA A 394 -6.48 3.50 6.54
CA ALA A 394 -6.67 3.65 7.98
C ALA A 394 -6.56 2.28 8.65
N VAL A 395 -5.98 2.26 9.85
CA VAL A 395 -5.88 1.08 10.70
C VAL A 395 -6.75 1.28 11.93
N GLN A 396 -7.62 0.31 12.21
CA GLN A 396 -8.51 0.34 13.38
C GLN A 396 -8.47 -1.01 14.09
N ILE A 397 -8.36 -0.99 15.42
CA ILE A 397 -8.58 -2.19 16.25
C ILE A 397 -10.09 -2.46 16.31
N VAL A 398 -10.51 -3.66 15.90
CA VAL A 398 -11.93 -4.03 15.76
C VAL A 398 -12.35 -5.20 16.65
N GLU A 399 -11.39 -5.97 17.12
CA GLU A 399 -11.52 -7.08 18.07
C GLU A 399 -10.27 -7.08 18.94
#